data_AF-A0AB37XRJ5-F1
#
_entry.id   AF-A0AB37XRJ5-F1
#
_cell.length_a   1.000
_cell.length_b   1.000
_cell.length_c   1.000
_cell.angle_alpha   90.00
_cell.angle_beta   90.00
_cell.angle_gamma   90.00
#
_symmetry.space_group_name_H-M   'P 1'
#
loop_
_entity.id
_entity.type
_entity.pdbx_description
1 polymer ?
#
loop_
_entity_poly.entity_id
_entity_poly.type
_entity_poly.pdbx_seq_one_letter_code
_entity_poly.pdbx_strand_id
1 'polypeptide(L)'
;MLNFDEQIAKLKQMNIFFNIIDTEKANEILRKNNYFFKLAYFRKNFEKKNGGYFIEFAYLSDLATIDMKLRYTMLHLTLDIEHSLKYLVLKLITENNQEDGYKIIDEFLCIDKSYSNSNFDTNSRTPEEVMETKIKNKNEIFKHMNKRGQLPEKLNKYYQNPPAWVCIEFMQLGQFVSFLNFYYKKYNDEELRVANILMPLVKNIRNKSAHNQPIIANLNYDSRLPQYLFEKGNNIGI
;
A
#
# COMPACT_ATOMS: atom_id res chain seq x y z
N MET A 1 -8.10 -29.55 -6.24
CA MET A 1 -7.41 -28.47 -7.00
C MET A 1 -7.50 -28.85 -8.46
N LEU A 2 -7.82 -27.91 -9.37
CA LEU A 2 -7.95 -28.26 -10.79
C LEU A 2 -6.58 -28.52 -11.41
N ASN A 3 -6.41 -29.64 -12.11
CA ASN A 3 -5.24 -29.87 -12.94
C ASN A 3 -5.24 -28.94 -14.17
N PHE A 4 -4.15 -28.88 -14.94
CA PHE A 4 -4.04 -27.94 -16.06
C PHE A 4 -5.03 -28.21 -17.19
N ASP A 5 -5.37 -29.46 -17.45
CA ASP A 5 -6.34 -29.80 -18.50
C ASP A 5 -7.77 -29.44 -18.07
N GLU A 6 -8.10 -29.64 -16.79
CA GLU A 6 -9.34 -29.19 -16.16
C GLU A 6 -9.46 -27.66 -16.15
N GLN A 7 -8.35 -26.94 -15.98
CA GLN A 7 -8.30 -25.48 -16.10
C GLN A 7 -8.63 -25.02 -17.52
N ILE A 8 -8.03 -25.66 -18.54
CA ILE A 8 -8.34 -25.37 -19.95
C ILE A 8 -9.81 -25.68 -20.26
N ALA A 9 -10.33 -26.83 -19.81
CA ALA A 9 -11.73 -27.21 -19.98
C ALA A 9 -12.68 -26.17 -19.36
N LYS A 10 -12.35 -25.67 -18.17
CA LYS A 10 -13.12 -24.61 -17.50
C LYS A 10 -13.12 -23.30 -18.26
N LEU A 11 -11.99 -22.90 -18.87
CA LEU A 11 -11.94 -21.70 -19.71
C LEU A 11 -12.82 -21.87 -20.96
N LYS A 12 -12.79 -23.05 -21.59
CA LYS A 12 -13.68 -23.38 -22.72
C LYS A 12 -15.16 -23.30 -22.33
N GLN A 13 -15.54 -23.84 -21.16
CA GLN A 13 -16.91 -23.74 -20.62
C GLN A 13 -17.39 -22.29 -20.43
N MET A 14 -16.45 -21.35 -20.25
CA MET A 14 -16.73 -19.92 -20.09
C MET A 14 -16.77 -19.17 -21.44
N ASN A 15 -16.75 -19.90 -22.56
CA ASN A 15 -16.60 -19.38 -23.92
C ASN A 15 -15.33 -18.55 -24.09
N ILE A 16 -14.21 -19.02 -23.54
CA ILE A 16 -12.88 -18.49 -23.83
C ILE A 16 -12.25 -19.35 -24.93
N PHE A 17 -11.87 -18.70 -26.03
CA PHE A 17 -11.34 -19.33 -27.22
C PHE A 17 -9.82 -19.45 -27.19
N PHE A 18 -9.29 -20.36 -28.02
CA PHE A 18 -7.87 -20.70 -28.10
C PHE A 18 -7.40 -20.64 -29.57
N ASN A 19 -7.88 -19.64 -30.32
CA ASN A 19 -7.57 -19.51 -31.75
C ASN A 19 -6.23 -18.79 -31.97
N ILE A 20 -5.88 -17.84 -31.10
CA ILE A 20 -4.61 -17.09 -31.18
C ILE A 20 -3.47 -17.82 -30.44
N ILE A 21 -3.78 -18.38 -29.27
CA ILE A 21 -2.88 -19.25 -28.50
C ILE A 21 -3.60 -20.57 -28.34
N ASP A 22 -3.04 -21.62 -28.93
CA ASP A 22 -3.58 -22.98 -28.82
C ASP A 22 -3.54 -23.52 -27.39
N THR A 23 -4.20 -24.65 -27.18
CA THR A 23 -4.31 -25.26 -25.86
C THR A 23 -2.99 -25.77 -25.30
N GLU A 24 -2.04 -26.19 -26.14
CA GLU A 24 -0.74 -26.70 -25.68
C GLU A 24 0.10 -25.56 -25.10
N LYS A 25 0.21 -24.46 -25.86
CA LYS A 25 0.91 -23.25 -25.42
C LYS A 25 0.22 -22.57 -24.25
N ALA A 26 -1.12 -22.58 -24.20
CA ALA A 26 -1.87 -22.10 -23.05
C ALA A 26 -1.58 -22.92 -21.78
N ASN A 27 -1.48 -24.25 -21.91
CA ASN A 27 -1.11 -25.14 -20.80
C ASN A 27 0.30 -24.82 -20.29
N GLU A 28 1.27 -24.57 -21.19
CA GLU A 28 2.60 -24.11 -20.79
C GLU A 28 2.57 -22.77 -20.03
N ILE A 29 1.78 -21.81 -20.48
CA ILE A 29 1.64 -20.50 -19.82
C ILE A 29 1.08 -20.66 -18.41
N LEU A 30 0.05 -21.50 -18.24
CA LEU A 30 -0.53 -21.81 -16.93
C LEU A 30 0.45 -22.56 -16.02
N ARG A 31 1.30 -23.42 -16.57
CA ARG A 31 2.35 -24.14 -15.83
C ARG A 31 3.47 -23.23 -15.34
N LYS A 32 3.95 -22.33 -16.20
CA LYS A 32 5.17 -21.54 -15.95
C LYS A 32 4.90 -20.25 -15.18
N ASN A 33 3.82 -19.53 -15.51
CA ASN A 33 3.78 -18.09 -15.25
C ASN A 33 2.57 -17.59 -14.43
N ASN A 34 1.48 -18.35 -14.30
CA ASN A 34 0.26 -17.78 -13.70
C ASN A 34 -0.59 -18.79 -12.89
N TYR A 35 -0.93 -18.40 -11.65
CA TYR A 35 -2.06 -18.99 -10.94
C TYR A 35 -3.34 -18.77 -11.77
N PHE A 36 -3.96 -19.87 -12.22
CA PHE A 36 -5.22 -19.89 -12.99
C PHE A 36 -6.26 -18.86 -12.56
N PHE A 37 -6.46 -18.74 -11.24
CA PHE A 37 -7.41 -17.80 -10.65
C PHE A 37 -7.14 -16.35 -11.04
N LYS A 38 -5.86 -15.95 -11.12
CA LYS A 38 -5.45 -14.59 -11.47
C LYS A 38 -5.64 -14.31 -12.95
N LEU A 39 -5.26 -15.25 -13.83
CA LEU A 39 -5.50 -15.11 -15.28
C LEU A 39 -7.01 -15.02 -15.56
N ALA A 40 -7.79 -15.92 -14.97
CA ALA A 40 -9.25 -15.90 -15.10
C ALA A 40 -9.91 -14.67 -14.44
N TYR A 41 -9.20 -13.89 -13.62
CA TYR A 41 -9.75 -12.65 -13.04
C TYR A 41 -9.90 -11.55 -14.11
N PHE A 42 -9.00 -11.48 -15.09
CA PHE A 42 -9.02 -10.46 -16.14
C PHE A 42 -10.21 -10.55 -17.09
N ARG A 43 -10.96 -11.67 -17.07
CA ARG A 43 -12.24 -11.77 -17.77
C ARG A 43 -13.25 -10.70 -17.33
N LYS A 44 -13.09 -10.15 -16.12
CA LYS A 44 -13.93 -9.07 -15.60
C LYS A 44 -13.79 -7.75 -16.39
N ASN A 45 -12.75 -7.60 -17.19
CA ASN A 45 -12.59 -6.49 -18.13
C ASN A 45 -13.43 -6.64 -19.40
N PHE A 46 -14.13 -7.75 -19.54
CA PHE A 46 -14.92 -8.06 -20.73
C PHE A 46 -16.36 -8.31 -20.32
N GLU A 47 -17.28 -7.84 -21.16
CA GLU A 47 -18.70 -8.06 -20.95
C GLU A 47 -19.06 -9.54 -21.11
N LYS A 48 -20.04 -9.98 -20.32
CA LYS A 48 -20.59 -11.32 -20.43
C LYS A 48 -21.84 -11.26 -21.31
N LYS A 49 -21.82 -11.94 -22.46
CA LYS A 49 -22.95 -12.04 -23.40
C LYS A 49 -23.53 -13.45 -23.33
N ASN A 50 -24.84 -13.64 -23.35
CA ASN A 50 -25.50 -14.96 -23.41
C ASN A 50 -24.87 -16.05 -22.50
N GLY A 51 -24.48 -15.69 -21.28
CA GLY A 51 -23.87 -16.64 -20.34
C GLY A 51 -22.36 -16.93 -20.52
N GLY A 52 -21.68 -16.37 -21.52
CA GLY A 52 -20.24 -16.54 -21.78
C GLY A 52 -19.49 -15.23 -22.04
N TYR A 53 -18.15 -15.31 -22.14
CA TYR A 53 -17.32 -14.13 -22.41
C TYR A 53 -17.03 -13.91 -23.89
N PHE A 54 -16.91 -14.97 -24.68
CA PHE A 54 -16.61 -14.90 -26.12
C PHE A 54 -15.34 -14.09 -26.42
N ILE A 55 -14.26 -14.38 -25.70
CA ILE A 55 -12.94 -13.72 -25.80
C ILE A 55 -11.84 -14.74 -26.02
N GLU A 56 -10.68 -14.29 -26.51
CA GLU A 56 -9.50 -15.15 -26.70
C GLU A 56 -8.69 -15.28 -25.40
N PHE A 57 -8.16 -16.48 -25.14
CA PHE A 57 -7.22 -16.74 -24.05
C PHE A 57 -5.99 -15.82 -24.12
N ALA A 58 -5.54 -15.49 -25.33
CA ALA A 58 -4.43 -14.58 -25.58
C ALA A 58 -4.61 -13.22 -24.87
N TYR A 59 -5.82 -12.66 -24.87
CA TYR A 59 -6.09 -11.37 -24.23
C TYR A 59 -5.97 -11.44 -22.72
N LEU A 60 -6.43 -12.53 -22.11
CA LEU A 60 -6.27 -12.76 -20.66
C LEU A 60 -4.81 -12.93 -20.27
N SER A 61 -4.05 -13.68 -21.07
CA SER A 61 -2.62 -13.91 -20.86
C SER A 61 -1.83 -12.60 -20.98
N ASP A 62 -2.16 -11.77 -21.98
CA ASP A 62 -1.47 -10.51 -22.20
C ASP A 62 -1.80 -9.49 -21.10
N LEU A 63 -3.07 -9.32 -20.74
CA LEU A 63 -3.48 -8.49 -19.59
C LEU A 63 -2.80 -8.94 -18.29
N ALA A 64 -2.70 -10.24 -18.02
CA ALA A 64 -1.99 -10.72 -16.83
C ALA A 64 -0.50 -10.33 -16.85
N THR A 65 0.13 -10.35 -18.01
CA THR A 65 1.53 -9.98 -18.20
C THR A 65 1.73 -8.47 -18.03
N ILE A 66 0.86 -7.65 -18.64
CA ILE A 66 0.87 -6.20 -18.52
C ILE A 66 0.65 -5.78 -17.06
N ASP A 67 -0.35 -6.36 -16.38
CA ASP A 67 -0.65 -6.10 -14.96
C ASP A 67 0.56 -6.40 -14.07
N MET A 68 1.24 -7.51 -14.33
CA MET A 68 2.44 -7.89 -13.61
C MET A 68 3.54 -6.86 -13.77
N LYS A 69 3.89 -6.50 -15.01
CA LYS A 69 4.91 -5.49 -15.28
C LYS A 69 4.56 -4.16 -14.62
N LEU A 70 3.31 -3.72 -14.76
CA LEU A 70 2.81 -2.50 -14.13
C LEU A 70 2.99 -2.52 -12.61
N ARG A 71 2.60 -3.62 -11.94
CA ARG A 71 2.76 -3.74 -10.48
C ARG A 71 4.22 -3.69 -10.04
N TYR A 72 5.14 -4.31 -10.78
CA TYR A 72 6.57 -4.21 -10.46
C TYR A 72 7.06 -2.78 -10.60
N THR A 73 6.73 -2.09 -11.69
CA THR A 73 7.08 -0.67 -11.88
C THR A 73 6.50 0.20 -10.78
N MET A 74 5.20 0.04 -10.48
CA MET A 74 4.51 0.81 -9.44
C MET A 74 5.08 0.54 -8.05
N LEU A 75 5.48 -0.70 -7.75
CA LEU A 75 6.12 -1.03 -6.49
C LEU A 75 7.44 -0.26 -6.33
N HIS A 76 8.31 -0.27 -7.35
CA HIS A 76 9.57 0.47 -7.32
C HIS A 76 9.34 1.97 -7.13
N LEU A 77 8.44 2.56 -7.93
CA LEU A 77 8.07 3.97 -7.78
C LEU A 77 7.58 4.31 -6.36
N THR A 78 6.76 3.44 -5.76
CA THR A 78 6.27 3.71 -4.39
C THR A 78 7.38 3.65 -3.34
N LEU A 79 8.42 2.84 -3.54
CA LEU A 79 9.59 2.79 -2.65
C LEU A 79 10.42 4.07 -2.77
N ASP A 80 10.60 4.59 -3.99
CA ASP A 80 11.35 5.84 -4.22
C ASP A 80 10.61 7.05 -3.63
N ILE A 81 9.28 7.09 -3.76
CA ILE A 81 8.44 8.11 -3.13
C ILE A 81 8.54 8.02 -1.60
N GLU A 82 8.43 6.82 -1.03
CA GLU A 82 8.57 6.62 0.42
C GLU A 82 9.93 7.12 0.91
N HIS A 83 11.02 6.73 0.25
CA HIS A 83 12.37 7.14 0.63
C HIS A 83 12.56 8.66 0.54
N SER A 84 12.14 9.27 -0.56
CA SER A 84 12.27 10.72 -0.78
C SER A 84 11.50 11.51 0.28
N LEU A 85 10.30 11.07 0.65
CA LEU A 85 9.50 11.73 1.67
C LEU A 85 10.03 11.51 3.07
N LYS A 86 10.58 10.32 3.39
CA LYS A 86 11.26 10.08 4.67
C LYS A 86 12.42 11.05 4.85
N TYR A 87 13.23 11.22 3.82
CA TYR A 87 14.30 12.22 3.81
C TYR A 87 13.76 13.64 4.00
N LEU A 88 12.75 14.05 3.23
CA LEU A 88 12.17 15.39 3.34
C LEU A 88 11.65 15.69 4.75
N VAL A 89 10.89 14.76 5.33
CA VAL A 89 10.38 14.91 6.70
C VAL A 89 11.52 15.01 7.71
N LEU A 90 12.59 14.23 7.56
CA LEU A 90 13.76 14.33 8.44
C LEU A 90 14.49 15.66 8.30
N LYS A 91 14.63 16.16 7.07
CA LYS A 91 15.21 17.47 6.80
C LYS A 91 14.40 18.57 7.50
N LEU A 92 13.08 18.57 7.32
CA LEU A 92 12.18 19.56 7.94
C LEU A 92 12.23 19.50 9.48
N ILE A 93 12.26 18.31 10.08
CA ILE A 93 12.45 18.17 11.54
C ILE A 93 13.80 18.75 11.98
N THR A 94 14.87 18.47 11.23
CA THR A 94 16.24 18.90 11.58
C THR A 94 16.41 20.41 11.45
N GLU A 95 15.74 21.03 10.49
CA GLU A 95 15.80 22.48 10.23
C GLU A 95 14.79 23.27 11.09
N ASN A 96 13.90 22.59 11.82
CA ASN A 96 12.90 23.22 12.68
C ASN A 96 13.47 23.49 14.09
N ASN A 97 13.70 24.78 14.38
CA ASN A 97 14.21 25.24 15.68
C ASN A 97 13.30 24.92 16.89
N GLN A 98 12.06 24.49 16.67
CA GLN A 98 11.13 24.09 17.74
C GLN A 98 11.19 22.59 18.07
N GLU A 99 11.95 21.81 17.30
CA GLU A 99 12.06 20.36 17.46
C GLU A 99 13.47 19.96 17.91
N ASP A 100 13.53 19.01 18.84
CA ASP A 100 14.78 18.38 19.30
C ASP A 100 15.00 17.00 18.67
N GLY A 101 14.07 16.56 17.82
CA GLY A 101 14.07 15.25 17.18
C GLY A 101 13.58 14.10 18.07
N TYR A 102 13.21 14.35 19.32
CA TYR A 102 12.69 13.33 20.26
C TYR A 102 11.23 13.62 20.64
N LYS A 103 10.92 14.88 20.97
CA LYS A 103 9.60 15.32 21.41
C LYS A 103 8.50 14.98 20.42
N ILE A 104 8.74 15.20 19.12
CA ILE A 104 7.78 14.83 18.07
C ILE A 104 7.43 13.35 18.02
N ILE A 105 8.41 12.48 18.29
CA ILE A 105 8.19 11.03 18.35
C ILE A 105 7.42 10.68 19.61
N ASP A 106 7.76 11.31 20.73
CA ASP A 106 7.05 11.12 22.00
C ASP A 106 5.56 11.43 21.87
N GLU A 107 5.24 12.60 21.30
CA GLU A 107 3.88 13.04 21.02
C GLU A 107 3.17 12.09 20.04
N PHE A 108 3.86 11.67 18.98
CA PHE A 108 3.30 10.75 18.00
C PHE A 108 2.95 9.38 18.62
N LEU A 109 3.82 8.86 19.48
CA LEU A 109 3.61 7.56 20.13
C LEU A 109 2.41 7.58 21.09
N CYS A 110 2.06 8.75 21.63
CA CYS A 110 0.89 8.92 22.49
C CYS A 110 -0.44 8.85 21.72
N ILE A 111 -0.45 8.89 20.38
CA ILE A 111 -1.68 8.90 19.59
C ILE A 111 -2.32 7.50 19.57
N ASP A 112 -3.57 7.41 20.03
CA ASP A 112 -4.37 6.21 19.86
C ASP A 112 -5.11 6.25 18.50
N LYS A 113 -4.90 5.22 17.69
CA LYS A 113 -5.49 5.06 16.36
C LYS A 113 -6.94 4.57 16.41
N SER A 114 -7.44 4.15 17.57
CA SER A 114 -8.82 3.71 17.78
C SER A 114 -9.81 4.88 17.80
N TYR A 115 -9.33 6.07 18.17
CA TYR A 115 -10.11 7.31 18.17
C TYR A 115 -10.08 7.93 16.76
N SER A 116 -11.07 7.54 15.96
CA SER A 116 -11.25 7.88 14.54
C SER A 116 -11.47 9.38 14.23
N ASN A 117 -11.44 10.29 15.20
CA ASN A 117 -11.73 11.70 14.94
C ASN A 117 -10.45 12.51 14.80
N SER A 118 -10.51 13.44 13.86
CA SER A 118 -9.46 14.27 13.25
C SER A 118 -8.54 15.06 14.19
N ASN A 119 -8.77 15.02 15.51
CA ASN A 119 -7.98 15.72 16.51
C ASN A 119 -7.31 14.67 17.40
N PHE A 120 -5.99 14.78 17.56
CA PHE A 120 -5.18 13.93 18.43
C PHE A 120 -5.51 14.19 19.91
N ASP A 121 -6.75 13.93 20.30
CA ASP A 121 -7.29 14.34 21.59
C ASP A 121 -6.79 13.37 22.68
N THR A 122 -5.81 13.85 23.45
CA THR A 122 -5.27 13.15 24.61
C THR A 122 -6.06 13.46 25.87
N ASN A 123 -6.99 14.42 25.84
CA ASN A 123 -7.55 15.02 27.06
C ASN A 123 -8.56 14.15 27.81
N SER A 124 -9.04 13.06 27.19
CA SER A 124 -9.99 12.13 27.83
C SER A 124 -9.34 10.86 28.37
N ARG A 125 -8.00 10.71 28.29
CA ARG A 125 -7.28 9.48 28.65
C ARG A 125 -6.54 9.62 29.97
N THR A 126 -6.49 8.54 30.75
CA THR A 126 -5.69 8.50 31.97
C THR A 126 -4.19 8.42 31.63
N PRO A 127 -3.28 8.81 32.55
CA PRO A 127 -1.85 8.65 32.35
C PRO A 127 -1.43 7.20 32.03
N GLU A 128 -2.10 6.21 32.64
CA GLU A 128 -1.86 4.79 32.39
C GLU A 128 -2.21 4.40 30.95
N GLU A 129 -3.37 4.82 30.45
CA GLU A 129 -3.82 4.55 29.08
C GLU A 129 -2.89 5.16 28.02
N VAL A 130 -2.39 6.39 28.29
CA VAL A 130 -1.41 7.05 27.43
C VAL A 130 -0.10 6.26 27.41
N MET A 131 0.37 5.80 28.58
CA MET A 131 1.59 5.02 28.69
C MET A 131 1.48 3.66 27.97
N GLU A 132 0.36 2.97 28.13
CA GLU A 132 0.09 1.72 27.41
C GLU A 132 0.07 1.92 25.89
N THR A 133 -0.60 2.99 25.42
CA THR A 133 -0.63 3.37 24.00
C THR A 133 0.78 3.62 23.48
N LYS A 134 1.58 4.37 24.22
CA LYS A 134 2.97 4.70 23.88
C LYS A 134 3.84 3.45 23.77
N ILE A 135 3.74 2.53 24.74
CA ILE A 135 4.47 1.24 24.71
C ILE A 135 4.03 0.41 23.50
N LYS A 136 2.73 0.28 23.25
CA LYS A 136 2.17 -0.46 22.12
C LYS A 136 2.66 0.09 20.78
N ASN A 137 2.53 1.40 20.56
CA ASN A 137 2.96 2.05 19.32
C ASN A 137 4.47 1.92 19.10
N LYS A 138 5.26 2.05 20.17
CA LYS A 138 6.71 1.86 20.12
C LYS A 138 7.08 0.43 19.74
N ASN A 139 6.43 -0.57 20.35
CA ASN A 139 6.63 -1.98 20.00
C ASN A 139 6.31 -2.27 18.54
N GLU A 140 5.28 -1.65 17.98
CA GLU A 140 4.92 -1.84 16.56
C GLU A 140 5.93 -1.20 15.60
N ILE A 141 6.62 -0.11 15.97
CA ILE A 141 7.71 0.46 15.15
C ILE A 141 8.92 -0.48 15.15
N PHE A 142 9.31 -1.01 16.31
CA PHE A 142 10.51 -1.85 16.45
C PHE A 142 10.27 -3.35 16.21
N LYS A 143 9.04 -3.74 15.83
CA LYS A 143 8.57 -5.13 15.75
C LYS A 143 9.49 -6.06 14.96
N HIS A 144 9.95 -5.62 13.78
CA HIS A 144 10.78 -6.44 12.89
C HIS A 144 12.23 -6.62 13.37
N MET A 145 12.67 -5.77 14.31
CA MET A 145 13.99 -5.85 14.93
C MET A 145 13.97 -6.69 16.20
N ASN A 146 12.79 -6.92 16.78
CA ASN A 146 12.60 -7.74 17.95
C ASN A 146 12.57 -9.22 17.58
N LYS A 147 13.75 -9.80 17.33
CA LYS A 147 13.89 -11.22 16.99
C LYS A 147 13.88 -12.04 18.27
N ARG A 148 12.94 -13.00 18.38
CA ARG A 148 12.79 -13.90 19.54
C ARG A 148 12.52 -13.18 20.88
N GLY A 149 11.88 -12.01 20.83
CA GLY A 149 11.54 -11.24 22.03
C GLY A 149 12.69 -10.42 22.62
N GLN A 150 13.84 -10.34 21.94
CA GLN A 150 14.95 -9.48 22.34
C GLN A 150 15.33 -8.50 21.22
N LEU A 151 15.42 -7.22 21.57
CA LEU A 151 16.00 -6.19 20.72
C LEU A 151 17.54 -6.26 20.83
N PRO A 152 18.29 -6.13 19.72
CA PRO A 152 19.74 -6.05 19.79
C PRO A 152 20.20 -4.97 20.77
N GLU A 153 21.19 -5.28 21.61
CA GLU A 153 21.66 -4.40 22.68
C GLU A 153 22.02 -2.98 22.18
N LYS A 154 22.63 -2.89 21.00
CA LYS A 154 22.98 -1.62 20.34
C LYS A 154 21.77 -0.72 20.01
N LEU A 155 20.59 -1.30 19.90
CA LEU A 155 19.34 -0.60 19.61
C LEU A 155 18.53 -0.28 20.89
N ASN A 156 18.90 -0.85 22.04
CA ASN A 156 18.15 -0.67 23.28
C ASN A 156 18.08 0.81 23.71
N LYS A 157 19.18 1.56 23.53
CA LYS A 157 19.21 3.02 23.79
C LYS A 157 18.18 3.78 22.95
N TYR A 158 18.00 3.40 21.69
CA TYR A 158 17.03 4.03 20.80
C TYR A 158 15.61 3.56 21.08
N TYR A 159 15.42 2.36 21.61
CA TYR A 159 14.11 1.91 22.07
C TYR A 159 13.69 2.61 23.37
N GLN A 160 14.63 2.96 24.25
CA GLN A 160 14.34 3.73 25.47
C GLN A 160 13.95 5.17 25.15
N ASN A 161 14.75 5.85 24.33
CA ASN A 161 14.49 7.22 23.87
C ASN A 161 14.65 7.32 22.35
N PRO A 162 13.57 7.12 21.57
CA PRO A 162 13.64 7.02 20.11
C PRO A 162 13.77 8.38 19.42
N PRO A 163 14.89 8.67 18.73
CA PRO A 163 14.99 9.85 17.89
C PRO A 163 14.22 9.65 16.56
N ALA A 164 13.81 10.76 15.96
CA ALA A 164 13.02 10.79 14.73
C ALA A 164 13.64 10.00 13.59
N TRP A 165 14.95 10.14 13.37
CA TRP A 165 15.67 9.43 12.30
C TRP A 165 15.66 7.91 12.45
N VAL A 166 15.74 7.39 13.68
CA VAL A 166 15.63 5.94 13.93
C VAL A 166 14.20 5.48 13.71
N CYS A 167 13.23 6.21 14.25
CA CYS A 167 11.83 5.86 14.13
C CYS A 167 11.36 5.86 12.67
N ILE A 168 11.69 6.90 11.91
CA ILE A 168 11.30 7.03 10.50
C ILE A 168 11.91 5.92 9.65
N GLU A 169 13.15 5.50 9.93
CA GLU A 169 13.79 4.37 9.25
C GLU A 169 13.02 3.05 9.50
N PHE A 170 12.59 2.81 10.74
CA PHE A 170 11.91 1.57 11.11
C PHE A 170 10.40 1.56 10.87
N MET A 171 9.79 2.72 10.64
CA MET A 171 8.37 2.79 10.29
C MET A 171 8.09 2.07 8.96
N GLN A 172 7.12 1.17 8.98
CA GLN A 172 6.47 0.68 7.77
C GLN A 172 5.73 1.84 7.09
N LEU A 173 5.53 1.76 5.76
CA LEU A 173 4.82 2.79 4.99
C LEU A 173 3.53 3.28 5.66
N GLY A 174 2.71 2.36 6.19
CA GLY A 174 1.47 2.73 6.87
C GLY A 174 1.67 3.61 8.11
N GLN A 175 2.71 3.34 8.90
CA GLN A 175 3.09 4.15 10.07
C GLN A 175 3.68 5.48 9.62
N PHE A 176 4.53 5.48 8.59
CA PHE A 176 5.12 6.69 8.03
C PHE A 176 4.06 7.65 7.47
N VAL A 177 3.05 7.16 6.75
CA VAL A 177 1.93 8.00 6.27
C VAL A 177 1.17 8.64 7.43
N SER A 178 0.95 7.91 8.52
CA SER A 178 0.33 8.48 9.73
C SER A 178 1.22 9.53 10.38
N PHE A 179 2.53 9.30 10.44
CA PHE A 179 3.49 10.25 10.98
C PHE A 179 3.58 11.53 10.13
N LEU A 180 3.61 11.40 8.81
CA LEU A 180 3.60 12.52 7.88
C LEU A 180 2.32 13.37 8.06
N ASN A 181 1.16 12.74 8.21
CA ASN A 181 -0.08 13.47 8.49
C ASN A 181 -0.06 14.18 9.84
N PHE A 182 0.50 13.54 10.88
CA PHE A 182 0.69 14.14 12.19
C PHE A 182 1.61 15.37 12.12
N TYR A 183 2.77 15.23 11.48
CA TYR A 183 3.73 16.31 11.27
C TYR A 183 3.08 17.49 10.52
N TYR A 184 2.40 17.20 9.40
CA TYR A 184 1.72 18.23 8.61
C TYR A 184 0.62 18.95 9.40
N LYS A 185 -0.16 18.25 10.22
CA LYS A 185 -1.17 18.89 11.08
C LYS A 185 -0.57 19.77 12.18
N LYS A 186 0.61 19.41 12.69
CA LYS A 186 1.29 20.14 13.76
C LYS A 186 1.92 21.44 13.25
N TYR A 187 2.58 21.39 12.09
CA TYR A 187 3.39 22.49 11.57
C TYR A 187 2.80 23.20 10.35
N ASN A 188 1.88 22.56 9.64
CA ASN A 188 1.30 23.05 8.38
C ASN A 188 2.38 23.44 7.34
N ASP A 189 3.46 22.66 7.25
CA ASP A 189 4.53 22.84 6.27
C ASP A 189 4.01 22.62 4.83
N GLU A 190 4.01 23.69 4.03
CA GLU A 190 3.47 23.66 2.66
C GLU A 190 4.21 22.69 1.74
N GLU A 191 5.50 22.43 1.97
CA GLU A 191 6.28 21.42 1.25
C GLU A 191 5.67 20.01 1.34
N LEU A 192 4.94 19.72 2.43
CA LEU A 192 4.28 18.44 2.65
C LEU A 192 2.80 18.42 2.28
N ARG A 193 2.22 19.54 1.84
CA ARG A 193 0.78 19.62 1.52
C ARG A 193 0.36 18.56 0.50
N VAL A 194 1.07 18.48 -0.62
CA VAL A 194 0.78 17.51 -1.69
C VAL A 194 0.98 16.08 -1.20
N ALA A 195 2.09 15.81 -0.51
CA ALA A 195 2.40 14.50 0.02
C ALA A 195 1.33 14.03 1.02
N ASN A 196 0.88 14.90 1.92
CA ASN A 196 -0.15 14.61 2.90
C ASN A 196 -1.48 14.17 2.23
N ILE A 197 -1.84 14.77 1.10
CA ILE A 197 -3.08 14.42 0.38
C ILE A 197 -2.92 13.13 -0.42
N LEU A 198 -1.77 12.92 -1.08
CA LEU A 198 -1.55 11.83 -2.03
C LEU A 198 -1.02 10.53 -1.42
N MET A 199 -0.31 10.59 -0.30
CA MET A 199 0.30 9.40 0.31
C MET A 199 -0.68 8.26 0.67
N PRO A 200 -1.93 8.52 1.09
CA PRO A 200 -2.94 7.46 1.20
C PRO A 200 -3.19 6.70 -0.12
N LEU A 201 -3.11 7.39 -1.27
CA LEU A 201 -3.28 6.77 -2.60
C LEU A 201 -2.04 5.97 -3.00
N VAL A 202 -0.85 6.52 -2.76
CA VAL A 202 0.44 5.82 -2.98
C VAL A 202 0.47 4.52 -2.17
N LYS A 203 0.07 4.56 -0.89
CA LYS A 203 -0.06 3.37 -0.04
C LYS A 203 -1.01 2.33 -0.64
N ASN A 204 -2.14 2.74 -1.21
CA ASN A 204 -3.08 1.80 -1.85
C ASN A 204 -2.45 1.13 -3.08
N ILE A 205 -1.76 1.88 -3.93
CA ILE A 205 -1.05 1.34 -5.10
C ILE A 205 0.05 0.38 -4.68
N ARG A 206 0.87 0.76 -3.69
CA ARG A 206 1.93 -0.09 -3.13
C ARG A 206 1.35 -1.39 -2.61
N ASN A 207 0.28 -1.34 -1.82
CA ASN A 207 -0.34 -2.52 -1.22
C ASN A 207 -0.91 -3.45 -2.30
N LYS A 208 -1.62 -2.92 -3.30
CA LYS A 208 -2.09 -3.72 -4.44
C LYS A 208 -0.93 -4.42 -5.16
N SER A 209 0.15 -3.67 -5.42
CA SER A 209 1.32 -4.17 -6.12
C SER A 209 2.05 -5.28 -5.34
N ALA A 210 2.35 -5.02 -4.06
CA ALA A 210 3.08 -5.93 -3.18
C ALA A 210 2.28 -7.20 -2.82
N HIS A 211 0.95 -7.10 -2.69
CA HIS A 211 0.08 -8.24 -2.42
C HIS A 211 -0.43 -8.94 -3.69
N ASN A 212 0.19 -8.68 -4.85
CA ASN A 212 -0.13 -9.33 -6.12
C ASN A 212 -1.61 -9.17 -6.53
N GLN A 213 -2.28 -8.10 -6.10
CA GLN A 213 -3.66 -7.79 -6.47
C GLN A 213 -3.69 -7.10 -7.83
N PRO A 214 -4.51 -7.56 -8.80
CA PRO A 214 -4.61 -6.91 -10.11
C PRO A 214 -4.96 -5.42 -10.01
N ILE A 215 -4.21 -4.59 -10.73
CA ILE A 215 -4.44 -3.15 -10.90
C ILE A 215 -5.36 -2.92 -12.11
N ILE A 216 -5.08 -3.57 -13.24
CA ILE A 216 -5.83 -3.37 -14.50
C ILE A 216 -7.02 -4.32 -14.60
N ALA A 217 -7.93 -4.22 -13.64
CA ALA A 217 -9.15 -5.01 -13.60
C ALA A 217 -10.41 -4.14 -13.41
N ASN A 218 -11.54 -4.62 -13.93
CA ASN A 218 -12.82 -3.91 -14.00
C ASN A 218 -12.73 -2.57 -14.76
N LEU A 219 -12.08 -2.57 -15.92
CA LEU A 219 -11.90 -1.38 -16.75
C LEU A 219 -13.16 -0.92 -17.52
N ASN A 220 -14.32 -1.53 -17.25
CA ASN A 220 -15.56 -1.25 -17.99
C ASN A 220 -16.10 0.15 -17.64
N TYR A 221 -16.79 0.79 -18.60
CA TYR A 221 -17.26 2.18 -18.54
C TYR A 221 -18.14 2.54 -17.32
N ASP A 222 -18.82 1.56 -16.70
CA ASP A 222 -19.66 1.75 -15.51
C ASP A 222 -18.88 1.84 -14.19
N SER A 223 -17.55 1.76 -14.23
CA SER A 223 -16.72 2.07 -13.08
C SER A 223 -16.84 3.57 -12.80
N ARG A 224 -17.79 3.95 -11.92
CA ARG A 224 -17.97 5.33 -11.46
C ARG A 224 -16.60 5.96 -11.26
N LEU A 225 -16.33 7.06 -11.97
CA LEU A 225 -15.18 7.90 -11.66
C LEU A 225 -15.21 8.12 -10.15
N PRO A 226 -14.13 7.80 -9.43
CA PRO A 226 -14.08 8.09 -8.00
C PRO A 226 -14.12 9.61 -7.85
N GLN A 227 -15.33 10.17 -7.75
CA GLN A 227 -15.61 11.62 -7.68
C GLN A 227 -14.71 12.28 -6.62
N TYR A 228 -14.51 11.58 -5.51
CA TYR A 228 -13.62 12.00 -4.42
C TYR A 228 -12.15 12.15 -4.83
N LEU A 229 -11.63 11.38 -5.79
CA LEU A 229 -10.27 11.52 -6.31
C LEU A 229 -10.17 12.71 -7.26
N PHE A 230 -11.21 12.95 -8.05
CA PHE A 230 -11.28 14.10 -8.95
C PHE A 230 -11.35 15.41 -8.16
N GLU A 231 -12.20 15.46 -7.13
CA GLU A 231 -12.28 16.58 -6.19
C GLU A 231 -10.95 16.80 -5.45
N LYS A 232 -10.27 15.72 -5.03
CA LYS A 232 -8.92 15.82 -4.44
C LYS A 232 -7.88 16.35 -5.42
N GLY A 233 -7.93 15.95 -6.69
CA GLY A 233 -7.03 16.47 -7.75
C GLY A 233 -7.18 17.98 -7.93
N ASN A 234 -8.42 18.44 -8.13
CA ASN A 234 -8.73 19.86 -8.28
C ASN A 234 -8.27 20.69 -7.07
N ASN A 235 -8.39 20.16 -5.84
CA ASN A 235 -7.94 20.85 -4.63
C ASN A 235 -6.40 20.94 -4.51
N ILE A 236 -5.65 20.13 -5.27
CA ILE A 236 -4.18 20.19 -5.33
C ILE A 236 -3.71 21.10 -6.49
N GLY A 237 -4.59 21.46 -7.43
CA GLY A 237 -4.26 22.21 -8.64
C GLY A 237 -3.79 21.32 -9.81
N ILE A 238 -4.27 20.07 -9.86
CA ILE A 238 -4.05 19.11 -10.95
C ILE A 238 -5.38 18.86 -11.66
#